data_AF-A0A7W6HMS9-F1
#
_entry.id   AF-A0A7W6HMS9-F1
#
_cell.length_a   1.000
_cell.length_b   1.000
_cell.length_c   1.000
_cell.angle_alpha   90.00
_cell.angle_beta   90.00
_cell.angle_gamma   90.00
#
_symmetry.space_group_name_H-M   'P 1'
#
loop_
_entity.id
_entity.type
_entity.pdbx_description
1 polymer ?
#
loop_
_entity_poly.entity_id
_entity_poly.type
_entity_poly.pdbx_seq_one_letter_code
_entity_poly.pdbx_strand_id
1 'polypeptide(L)'
;MEWPIVEFQGWTAFHGGQEETEIYLNGAKAGAVSFSARPDVEAAMGAGWVAVGWSTAFDIEQSARDNGQALVLEVRVRQQVIARKCFRYKGRFDVTPSPLKIVLHMPKTGGTSLRMALEEHRQSLFLLPLYNGDFTKINGLSSSSIDKVDVVFGHTSYGLHEHIARAVSYMTVLRNPYDFVSSLYFFAKYIQQDAEMLTASSITEALEKVRRPEFDNYYTRAIAGLAAELPVTDEHLEKAISNIDSHFSFVGLAERPRESLKRFSCIFGLPLSYMKENVTPDIVEREFVDPMQANQAIREHVRLDLKLYQYVVKKFWNMEIG
;
A
#
# COMPACT_ATOMS: atom_id res chain seq x y z
N MET A 1 15.77 11.32 2.17
CA MET A 1 15.73 10.26 1.16
C MET A 1 15.16 9.05 1.86
N GLU A 2 13.99 8.59 1.43
CA GLU A 2 13.49 7.29 1.84
C GLU A 2 14.46 6.27 1.22
N TRP A 3 15.06 5.41 2.04
CA TRP A 3 16.13 4.49 1.66
C TRP A 3 15.71 3.12 2.12
N PRO A 4 15.85 2.04 1.32
CA PRO A 4 16.72 1.89 0.15
C PRO A 4 16.18 2.37 -1.20
N ILE A 5 14.93 2.82 -1.31
CA ILE A 5 14.35 3.25 -2.59
C ILE A 5 14.13 4.76 -2.58
N VAL A 6 14.90 5.48 -3.41
CA VAL A 6 14.76 6.92 -3.53
C VAL A 6 14.13 7.28 -4.86
N GLU A 7 13.03 8.02 -4.80
CA GLU A 7 12.48 8.72 -5.97
C GLU A 7 13.25 10.02 -6.22
N PHE A 8 13.71 10.18 -7.45
CA PHE A 8 14.28 11.40 -7.98
C PHE A 8 13.32 11.96 -9.03
N GLN A 9 13.15 13.28 -9.00
CA GLN A 9 12.37 13.99 -9.99
C GLN A 9 13.08 15.27 -10.41
N GLY A 10 12.79 15.72 -11.62
CA GLY A 10 13.33 16.93 -12.19
C GLY A 10 12.64 17.28 -13.49
N TRP A 11 13.26 18.16 -14.26
CA TRP A 11 12.79 18.52 -15.59
C TRP A 11 13.97 18.89 -16.48
N THR A 12 13.76 18.78 -17.78
CA THR A 12 14.65 19.26 -18.84
C THR A 12 13.86 20.14 -19.78
N ALA A 13 14.53 21.06 -20.46
CA ALA A 13 13.89 21.94 -21.42
C ALA A 13 14.80 22.15 -22.63
N PHE A 14 14.17 22.26 -23.79
CA PHE A 14 14.82 22.28 -25.08
C PHE A 14 14.26 23.41 -25.92
N HIS A 15 15.13 24.10 -26.65
CA HIS A 15 14.69 25.09 -27.63
C HIS A 15 14.51 24.42 -29.00
N GLY A 16 13.35 24.63 -29.62
CA GLY A 16 12.96 24.06 -30.92
C GLY A 16 12.19 22.75 -30.79
N GLY A 17 12.83 21.68 -30.30
CA GLY A 17 12.23 20.35 -30.21
C GLY A 17 12.72 19.53 -29.03
N GLN A 18 11.88 18.61 -28.56
CA GLN A 18 12.19 17.73 -27.44
C GLN A 18 13.25 16.69 -27.83
N GLU A 19 14.22 16.49 -26.94
CA GLU A 19 15.26 15.46 -27.07
C GLU A 19 15.08 14.37 -26.00
N GLU A 20 15.66 13.20 -26.25
CA GLU A 20 15.66 12.11 -25.28
C GLU A 20 16.49 12.50 -24.04
N THR A 21 15.85 12.38 -22.87
CA THR A 21 16.47 12.63 -21.57
C THR A 21 16.70 11.29 -20.86
N GLU A 22 17.95 11.00 -20.54
CA GLU A 22 18.35 9.79 -19.80
C GLU A 22 18.81 10.15 -18.39
N ILE A 23 18.38 9.38 -17.39
CA ILE A 23 18.74 9.60 -15.99
C ILE A 23 19.68 8.48 -15.56
N TYR A 24 20.78 8.84 -14.89
CA TYR A 24 21.77 7.89 -14.37
C TYR A 24 22.01 8.14 -12.89
N LEU A 25 22.25 7.08 -12.13
CA LEU A 25 22.72 7.16 -10.75
C LEU A 25 24.01 6.34 -10.59
N ASN A 26 25.09 7.00 -10.20
CA ASN A 26 26.44 6.41 -10.11
C ASN A 26 26.84 5.65 -11.40
N GLY A 27 26.44 6.16 -12.56
CA GLY A 27 26.73 5.56 -13.87
C GLY A 27 25.77 4.47 -14.34
N ALA A 28 24.84 4.01 -13.49
CA ALA A 28 23.77 3.08 -13.90
C ALA A 28 22.58 3.85 -14.48
N LYS A 29 22.13 3.49 -15.69
CA LYS A 29 20.95 4.08 -16.33
C LYS A 29 19.68 3.69 -15.57
N ALA A 30 18.76 4.62 -15.39
CA ALA A 30 17.43 4.35 -14.85
C ALA A 30 16.69 3.33 -15.73
N GLY A 31 16.10 2.31 -15.11
CA GLY A 31 15.33 1.28 -15.82
C GLY A 31 13.99 1.80 -16.36
N ALA A 32 13.22 2.49 -15.51
CA ALA A 32 11.96 3.11 -15.87
C ALA A 32 11.96 4.59 -15.48
N VAL A 33 11.58 5.45 -16.42
CA VAL A 33 11.43 6.90 -16.19
C VAL A 33 10.05 7.31 -16.65
N SER A 34 9.29 7.94 -15.76
CA SER A 34 7.99 8.52 -16.08
C SER A 34 8.18 9.97 -16.48
N PHE A 35 7.65 10.34 -17.65
CA PHE A 35 7.74 11.70 -18.20
C PHE A 35 6.38 12.40 -18.14
N SER A 36 6.40 13.72 -17.95
CA SER A 36 5.22 14.57 -17.93
C SER A 36 5.48 15.92 -18.59
N ALA A 37 4.45 16.55 -19.16
CA ALA A 37 4.59 17.90 -19.71
C ALA A 37 4.78 18.93 -18.58
N ARG A 38 5.55 19.99 -18.85
CA ARG A 38 5.79 21.11 -17.92
C ARG A 38 5.44 22.47 -18.53
N PRO A 39 4.14 22.73 -18.79
CA PRO A 39 3.70 23.98 -19.41
C PRO A 39 4.00 25.21 -18.55
N ASP A 40 4.14 25.02 -17.24
CA ASP A 40 4.58 26.06 -16.30
C ASP A 40 6.03 26.50 -16.58
N VAL A 41 6.91 25.56 -16.94
CA VAL A 41 8.31 25.84 -17.31
C VAL A 41 8.37 26.46 -18.71
N GLU A 42 7.59 25.96 -19.66
CA GLU A 42 7.51 26.51 -21.02
C GLU A 42 7.04 27.97 -21.00
N ALA A 43 6.00 28.29 -20.23
CA ALA A 43 5.49 29.64 -20.07
C ALA A 43 6.54 30.60 -19.48
N ALA A 44 7.37 30.12 -18.55
CA ALA A 44 8.43 30.92 -17.93
C ALA A 44 9.62 31.16 -18.87
N MET A 45 9.92 30.23 -19.77
CA MET A 45 11.06 30.30 -20.69
C MET A 45 10.74 31.05 -21.99
N GLY A 46 9.47 31.10 -22.37
CA GLY A 46 8.98 31.83 -23.54
C GLY A 46 8.88 30.97 -24.80
N ALA A 47 8.48 31.61 -25.90
CA ALA A 47 8.17 30.92 -27.16
C ALA A 47 9.38 30.15 -27.71
N GLY A 48 9.12 28.94 -28.20
CA GLY A 48 10.14 28.06 -28.79
C GLY A 48 10.77 27.07 -27.80
N TRP A 49 10.45 27.14 -26.51
CA TRP A 49 10.89 26.15 -25.52
C TRP A 49 9.85 25.05 -25.30
N VAL A 50 10.32 23.81 -25.17
CA VAL A 50 9.54 22.63 -24.78
C VAL A 50 10.16 22.06 -23.51
N ALA A 51 9.34 21.76 -22.50
CA ALA A 51 9.83 21.28 -21.21
C ALA A 51 9.16 19.98 -20.78
N VAL A 52 9.98 19.06 -20.28
CA VAL A 52 9.57 17.73 -19.88
C VAL A 52 10.01 17.48 -18.45
N GLY A 53 9.03 17.19 -17.59
CA GLY A 53 9.25 16.66 -16.25
C GLY A 53 9.59 15.19 -16.32
N TRP A 54 10.40 14.72 -15.39
CA TRP A 54 10.75 13.32 -15.25
C TRP A 54 10.76 12.90 -13.78
N SER A 55 10.43 11.64 -13.53
CA SER A 55 10.54 10.99 -12.23
C SER A 55 11.01 9.55 -12.41
N THR A 56 11.84 9.06 -11.48
CA THR A 56 12.35 7.69 -11.47
C THR A 56 12.78 7.29 -10.07
N ALA A 57 12.68 6.00 -9.75
CA ALA A 57 13.11 5.44 -8.48
C ALA A 57 14.38 4.61 -8.68
N PHE A 58 15.34 4.75 -7.75
CA PHE A 58 16.54 3.93 -7.72
C PHE A 58 16.61 3.08 -6.46
N ASP A 59 17.01 1.83 -6.63
CA ASP A 59 17.57 1.01 -5.56
C ASP A 59 18.96 1.56 -5.20
N ILE A 60 19.03 2.29 -4.09
CA ILE A 60 20.25 2.93 -3.62
C ILE A 60 21.31 1.90 -3.26
N GLU A 61 20.94 0.73 -2.73
CA GLU A 61 21.91 -0.30 -2.38
C GLU A 61 22.60 -0.85 -3.61
N GLN A 62 21.89 -1.00 -4.73
CA GLN A 62 22.51 -1.42 -5.97
C GLN A 62 23.38 -0.30 -6.55
N SER A 63 22.91 0.94 -6.54
CA SER A 63 23.64 2.06 -7.14
C SER A 63 24.81 2.57 -6.31
N ALA A 64 24.85 2.33 -4.99
CA ALA A 64 25.82 2.96 -4.10
C ALA A 64 27.02 2.11 -3.69
N ARG A 65 27.06 0.81 -4.03
CA ARG A 65 28.01 -0.17 -3.45
C ARG A 65 29.47 0.28 -3.50
N ASP A 66 29.86 1.02 -4.53
CA ASP A 66 31.27 1.33 -4.80
C ASP A 66 31.66 2.80 -4.57
N ASN A 67 30.75 3.65 -4.05
CA ASN A 67 30.96 5.10 -4.02
C ASN A 67 30.94 5.74 -2.62
N GLY A 68 31.33 5.03 -1.57
CA GLY A 68 31.57 5.63 -0.24
C GLY A 68 30.37 6.39 0.35
N GLN A 69 29.16 5.89 0.12
CA GLN A 69 27.88 6.52 0.46
C GLN A 69 27.52 7.82 -0.30
N ALA A 70 28.17 8.06 -1.45
CA ALA A 70 27.82 9.13 -2.37
C ALA A 70 26.95 8.61 -3.51
N LEU A 71 25.94 9.41 -3.88
CA LEU A 71 25.07 9.21 -5.02
C LEU A 71 25.30 10.36 -5.99
N VAL A 72 25.68 10.04 -7.21
CA VAL A 72 25.89 10.98 -8.29
C VAL A 72 24.77 10.79 -9.29
N LEU A 73 23.78 11.67 -9.23
CA LEU A 73 22.69 11.72 -10.20
C LEU A 73 23.15 12.54 -11.40
N GLU A 74 23.04 11.96 -12.59
CA GLU A 74 23.33 12.63 -13.85
C GLU A 74 22.12 12.61 -14.76
N VAL A 75 21.79 13.76 -15.33
CA VAL A 75 20.82 13.89 -16.41
C VAL A 75 21.61 14.06 -17.69
N ARG A 76 21.37 13.18 -18.66
CA ARG A 76 22.05 13.18 -19.94
C ARG A 76 21.09 13.43 -21.09
N VAL A 77 21.54 14.21 -22.06
CA VAL A 77 20.87 14.45 -23.34
C VAL A 77 21.91 14.28 -24.43
N ARG A 78 21.60 13.48 -25.47
CA ARG A 78 22.57 13.14 -26.53
C ARG A 78 23.91 12.63 -25.95
N GLN A 79 23.82 11.78 -24.92
CA GLN A 79 24.96 11.22 -24.18
C GLN A 79 25.84 12.25 -23.44
N GLN A 80 25.49 13.54 -23.45
CA GLN A 80 26.20 14.58 -22.69
C GLN A 80 25.53 14.82 -21.35
N VAL A 81 26.31 14.94 -20.28
CA VAL A 81 25.81 15.30 -18.95
C VAL A 81 25.44 16.77 -18.93
N ILE A 82 24.14 17.08 -18.86
CA ILE A 82 23.61 18.45 -18.80
C ILE A 82 23.36 18.92 -17.36
N ALA A 83 23.17 17.98 -16.43
CA ALA A 83 23.07 18.27 -15.01
C ALA A 83 23.70 17.12 -14.21
N ARG A 84 24.42 17.48 -13.15
CA ARG A 84 24.97 16.54 -12.17
C ARG A 84 24.64 17.04 -10.77
N LYS A 85 24.15 16.15 -9.92
CA LYS A 85 23.91 16.43 -8.51
C LYS A 85 24.44 15.32 -7.64
N CYS A 86 25.22 15.69 -6.64
CA CYS A 86 25.77 14.75 -5.66
C CYS A 86 24.93 14.79 -4.39
N PHE A 87 24.62 13.61 -3.87
CA PHE A 87 23.95 13.43 -2.60
C PHE A 87 24.79 12.54 -1.72
N ARG A 88 24.74 12.77 -0.42
CA ARG A 88 25.21 11.80 0.57
C ARG A 88 23.98 11.11 1.13
N TYR A 89 24.00 9.79 1.20
CA TYR A 89 23.03 9.06 1.99
C TYR A 89 23.71 8.50 3.22
N LYS A 90 22.94 8.29 4.28
CA LYS A 90 23.41 7.57 5.45
C LYS A 90 22.80 6.18 5.36
N GLY A 91 23.63 5.18 5.06
CA GLY A 91 23.20 3.81 5.15
C GLY A 91 22.78 3.49 6.59
N ARG A 92 21.82 2.59 6.75
CA ARG A 92 21.54 1.99 8.04
C ARG A 92 22.57 0.90 8.29
N PHE A 93 23.09 0.82 9.52
CA PHE A 93 23.98 -0.27 9.92
C PHE A 93 23.29 -1.61 9.67
N ASP A 94 24.08 -2.66 9.41
CA ASP A 94 23.57 -4.02 9.25
C ASP A 94 22.70 -4.38 10.46
N VAL A 95 21.39 -4.37 10.24
CA VAL A 95 20.43 -4.80 11.24
C VAL A 95 20.40 -6.31 11.15
N THR A 96 20.55 -7.00 12.27
CA THR A 96 20.28 -8.45 12.33
C THR A 96 18.89 -8.70 11.75
N PRO A 97 18.74 -9.55 10.71
CA PRO A 97 17.48 -9.70 10.01
C PRO A 97 16.38 -10.19 10.97
N SER A 98 15.42 -9.31 11.25
CA SER A 98 14.15 -9.72 11.86
C SER A 98 13.16 -10.08 10.74
N PRO A 99 12.15 -10.91 11.02
CA PRO A 99 11.13 -11.22 10.01
C PRO A 99 10.54 -9.94 9.40
N LEU A 100 10.43 -9.87 8.08
CA LEU A 100 9.80 -8.74 7.38
C LEU A 100 8.34 -8.67 7.78
N LYS A 101 7.90 -7.51 8.28
CA LYS A 101 6.51 -7.32 8.68
C LYS A 101 5.70 -6.92 7.45
N ILE A 102 4.71 -7.73 7.08
CA ILE A 102 3.83 -7.45 5.96
C ILE A 102 2.45 -7.11 6.51
N VAL A 103 2.08 -5.84 6.41
CA VAL A 103 0.79 -5.33 6.85
C VAL A 103 -0.15 -5.30 5.65
N LEU A 104 -1.02 -6.31 5.58
CA LEU A 104 -2.13 -6.34 4.63
C LEU A 104 -3.14 -5.28 5.06
N HIS A 105 -3.09 -4.13 4.41
CA HIS A 105 -3.99 -3.04 4.71
C HIS A 105 -5.31 -3.29 4.00
N MET A 106 -6.35 -3.63 4.76
CA MET A 106 -7.71 -3.70 4.24
C MET A 106 -8.28 -2.27 4.13
N PRO A 107 -8.95 -1.91 3.02
CA PRO A 107 -9.63 -0.63 2.92
C PRO A 107 -10.61 -0.43 4.09
N LYS A 108 -10.81 0.81 4.53
CA LYS A 108 -11.85 1.18 5.52
C LYS A 108 -11.78 0.44 6.87
N THR A 109 -10.65 -0.18 7.23
CA THR A 109 -10.42 -0.80 8.56
C THR A 109 -9.47 0.00 9.46
N GLY A 110 -9.29 1.30 9.18
CA GLY A 110 -8.45 2.19 10.00
C GLY A 110 -6.95 2.17 9.65
N GLY A 111 -6.55 1.52 8.56
CA GLY A 111 -5.13 1.42 8.22
C GLY A 111 -4.45 2.73 7.84
N THR A 112 -5.16 3.81 7.51
CA THR A 112 -4.53 5.15 7.39
C THR A 112 -3.91 5.57 8.72
N SER A 113 -4.61 5.36 9.84
CA SER A 113 -4.08 5.69 11.17
C SER A 113 -2.92 4.78 11.54
N LEU A 114 -3.00 3.50 11.17
CA LEU A 114 -1.91 2.54 11.38
C LEU A 114 -0.64 2.92 10.60
N ARG A 115 -0.80 3.28 9.31
CA ARG A 115 0.29 3.77 8.46
C ARG A 115 0.91 5.02 9.08
N MET A 116 0.09 5.99 9.48
CA MET A 116 0.60 7.22 10.08
C MET A 116 1.36 6.95 11.38
N ALA A 117 0.87 6.03 12.21
CA ALA A 117 1.56 5.66 13.45
C ALA A 117 2.94 5.03 13.19
N LEU A 118 3.08 4.23 12.14
CA LEU A 118 4.38 3.71 11.71
C LEU A 118 5.28 4.81 11.12
N GLU A 119 4.71 5.75 10.37
CA GLU A 119 5.43 6.90 9.79
C GLU A 119 5.97 7.88 10.84
N GLU A 120 5.37 7.96 12.04
CA GLU A 120 5.93 8.67 13.20
C GLU A 120 7.36 8.18 13.50
N HIS A 121 7.65 6.92 13.21
CA HIS A 121 8.92 6.25 13.48
C HIS A 121 9.75 6.01 12.22
N ARG A 122 9.53 6.76 11.12
CA ARG A 122 10.29 6.62 9.85
C ARG A 122 11.81 6.82 9.94
N GLN A 123 12.32 7.32 11.06
CA GLN A 123 13.77 7.36 11.35
C GLN A 123 14.31 5.99 11.82
N SER A 124 13.41 5.16 12.36
CA SER A 124 13.64 3.85 12.94
C SER A 124 12.92 2.73 12.19
N LEU A 125 12.17 3.02 11.13
CA LEU A 125 11.53 2.03 10.27
C LEU A 125 11.64 2.47 8.82
N PHE A 126 11.97 1.53 7.94
CA PHE A 126 11.71 1.68 6.51
C PHE A 126 10.41 1.00 6.13
N LEU A 127 9.46 1.82 5.67
CA LEU A 127 8.17 1.40 5.15
C LEU A 127 8.22 1.36 3.63
N LEU A 128 7.91 0.22 3.05
CA LEU A 128 7.69 0.05 1.63
C LEU A 128 6.18 0.03 1.32
N PRO A 129 5.61 1.11 0.77
CA PRO A 129 4.21 1.12 0.38
C PRO A 129 3.96 0.27 -0.87
N LEU A 130 3.01 -0.65 -0.79
CA LEU A 130 2.51 -1.45 -1.92
C LEU A 130 1.01 -1.27 -2.08
N TYR A 131 0.62 -0.58 -3.14
CA TYR A 131 -0.77 -0.42 -3.52
C TYR A 131 -1.00 -1.07 -4.88
N ASN A 132 -2.26 -1.44 -5.15
CA ASN A 132 -2.70 -2.02 -6.43
C ASN A 132 -2.09 -3.39 -6.79
N GLY A 133 -1.57 -4.14 -5.81
CA GLY A 133 -0.95 -5.44 -6.09
C GLY A 133 0.28 -5.38 -7.00
N ASP A 134 0.91 -4.21 -7.14
CA ASP A 134 2.08 -4.03 -7.98
C ASP A 134 3.34 -4.64 -7.33
N PHE A 135 3.53 -5.93 -7.53
CA PHE A 135 4.68 -6.68 -7.05
C PHE A 135 5.97 -6.34 -7.80
N THR A 136 5.92 -5.57 -8.91
CA THR A 136 7.12 -5.17 -9.64
C THR A 136 8.05 -4.32 -8.80
N LYS A 137 7.50 -3.55 -7.85
CA LYS A 137 8.28 -2.80 -6.86
C LYS A 137 9.12 -3.69 -5.95
N ILE A 138 8.72 -4.92 -5.66
CA ILE A 138 9.54 -5.87 -4.89
C ILE A 138 10.49 -6.62 -5.82
N ASN A 139 9.98 -7.12 -6.95
CA ASN A 139 10.78 -7.90 -7.89
C ASN A 139 11.94 -7.09 -8.51
N GLY A 140 11.79 -5.76 -8.58
CA GLY A 140 12.84 -4.85 -9.05
C GLY A 140 13.90 -4.51 -8.00
N LEU A 141 13.75 -4.93 -6.75
CA LEU A 141 14.70 -4.63 -5.67
C LEU A 141 15.76 -5.72 -5.53
N SER A 142 16.97 -5.29 -5.24
CA SER A 142 18.03 -6.20 -4.82
C SER A 142 17.69 -6.84 -3.48
N SER A 143 18.19 -8.06 -3.24
CA SER A 143 18.03 -8.73 -1.94
C SER A 143 18.56 -7.87 -0.78
N SER A 144 19.67 -7.15 -0.99
CA SER A 144 20.21 -6.20 0.00
C SER A 144 19.23 -5.09 0.36
N SER A 145 18.44 -4.61 -0.60
CA SER A 145 17.42 -3.60 -0.34
C SER A 145 16.23 -4.18 0.39
N ILE A 146 15.73 -5.34 -0.03
CA ILE A 146 14.65 -6.04 0.69
C ILE A 146 15.02 -6.34 2.14
N ASP A 147 16.28 -6.70 2.41
CA ASP A 147 16.76 -6.96 3.78
C ASP A 147 16.76 -5.72 4.68
N LYS A 148 16.78 -4.52 4.07
CA LYS A 148 16.72 -3.22 4.78
C LYS A 148 15.31 -2.70 4.99
N VAL A 149 14.29 -3.36 4.41
CA VAL A 149 12.88 -3.05 4.65
C VAL A 149 12.44 -3.63 5.99
N ASP A 150 11.77 -2.83 6.81
CA ASP A 150 11.19 -3.33 8.06
C ASP A 150 9.72 -3.72 7.87
N VAL A 151 9.01 -2.92 7.07
CA VAL A 151 7.56 -3.04 6.89
C VAL A 151 7.21 -2.91 5.43
N VAL A 152 6.44 -3.86 4.92
CA VAL A 152 5.64 -3.68 3.71
C VAL A 152 4.23 -3.33 4.13
N PHE A 153 3.66 -2.26 3.57
CA PHE A 153 2.32 -1.79 3.95
C PHE A 153 1.48 -1.48 2.71
N GLY A 154 0.25 -2.00 2.63
CA GLY A 154 -0.75 -1.49 1.69
C GLY A 154 -1.74 -2.55 1.20
N HIS A 155 -2.49 -2.21 0.14
CA HIS A 155 -3.56 -3.04 -0.41
C HIS A 155 -2.95 -4.18 -1.25
N THR A 156 -2.63 -5.28 -0.58
CA THR A 156 -2.09 -6.49 -1.20
C THR A 156 -2.73 -7.73 -0.59
N SER A 157 -2.53 -8.88 -1.22
CA SER A 157 -3.00 -10.18 -0.76
C SER A 157 -1.88 -10.99 -0.11
N TYR A 158 -2.27 -12.04 0.61
CA TYR A 158 -1.35 -13.07 1.07
C TYR A 158 -0.65 -13.74 -0.12
N GLY A 159 0.64 -14.07 0.05
CA GLY A 159 1.47 -14.68 -1.00
C GLY A 159 2.78 -13.95 -1.25
N LEU A 160 2.89 -12.69 -0.83
CA LEU A 160 4.10 -11.87 -1.02
C LEU A 160 5.42 -12.52 -0.54
N HIS A 161 5.36 -13.33 0.51
CA HIS A 161 6.50 -14.08 1.03
C HIS A 161 7.12 -15.06 0.04
N GLU A 162 6.40 -15.52 -0.98
CA GLU A 162 6.93 -16.38 -2.04
C GLU A 162 8.02 -15.67 -2.88
N HIS A 163 8.03 -14.32 -2.87
CA HIS A 163 9.01 -13.49 -3.56
C HIS A 163 10.13 -12.97 -2.64
N ILE A 164 10.15 -13.39 -1.36
CA ILE A 164 11.04 -12.85 -0.34
C ILE A 164 11.82 -13.99 0.31
N ALA A 165 13.15 -13.93 0.24
CA ALA A 165 14.01 -15.00 0.76
C ALA A 165 14.10 -15.03 2.29
N ARG A 166 13.86 -13.89 2.97
CA ARG A 166 13.88 -13.79 4.44
C ARG A 166 12.53 -14.18 5.04
N ALA A 167 12.55 -14.64 6.30
CA ALA A 167 11.33 -14.89 7.06
C ALA A 167 10.42 -13.65 7.06
N VAL A 168 9.11 -13.88 7.04
CA VAL A 168 8.10 -12.82 7.07
C VAL A 168 7.14 -13.04 8.24
N SER A 169 6.39 -12.00 8.57
CA SER A 169 5.30 -12.05 9.52
C SER A 169 4.15 -11.18 9.01
N TYR A 170 2.99 -11.80 8.78
CA TYR A 170 1.82 -11.09 8.29
C TYR A 170 1.03 -10.45 9.42
N MET A 171 0.40 -9.34 9.11
CA MET A 171 -0.42 -8.57 10.02
C MET A 171 -1.59 -7.96 9.25
N THR A 172 -2.75 -7.83 9.89
CA THR A 172 -3.87 -7.08 9.31
C THR A 172 -4.81 -6.55 10.39
N VAL A 173 -5.76 -5.71 10.00
CA VAL A 173 -6.86 -5.24 10.84
C VAL A 173 -8.15 -5.45 10.05
N LEU A 174 -9.08 -6.19 10.65
CA LEU A 174 -10.40 -6.44 10.09
C LEU A 174 -11.45 -5.55 10.75
N ARG A 175 -12.56 -5.37 10.06
CA ARG A 175 -13.77 -4.72 10.58
C ARG A 175 -14.92 -5.70 10.42
N ASN A 176 -16.00 -5.52 11.16
CA ASN A 176 -17.25 -6.24 10.97
C ASN A 176 -17.62 -6.17 9.47
N PRO A 177 -17.83 -7.31 8.79
CA PRO A 177 -18.07 -7.34 7.35
C PRO A 177 -19.24 -6.47 6.89
N TYR A 178 -20.29 -6.31 7.71
CA TYR A 178 -21.40 -5.41 7.42
C TYR A 178 -20.94 -3.95 7.38
N ASP A 179 -20.30 -3.50 8.45
CA ASP A 179 -19.79 -2.13 8.56
C ASP A 179 -18.70 -1.82 7.54
N PHE A 180 -17.89 -2.82 7.17
CA PHE A 180 -16.89 -2.72 6.12
C PHE A 180 -17.54 -2.45 4.76
N VAL A 181 -18.47 -3.29 4.32
CA VAL A 181 -19.14 -3.15 3.02
C VAL A 181 -19.89 -1.82 2.94
N SER A 182 -20.66 -1.47 3.97
CA SER A 182 -21.34 -0.17 4.02
C SER A 182 -20.35 1.00 3.96
N SER A 183 -19.27 0.95 4.75
CA SER A 183 -18.28 2.02 4.76
C SER A 183 -17.54 2.16 3.44
N LEU A 184 -17.28 1.04 2.75
CA LEU A 184 -16.63 1.01 1.44
C LEU A 184 -17.54 1.59 0.36
N TYR A 185 -18.80 1.16 0.31
CA TYR A 185 -19.79 1.69 -0.64
C TYR A 185 -19.92 3.22 -0.55
N PHE A 186 -20.19 3.75 0.65
CA PHE A 186 -20.35 5.20 0.82
C PHE A 186 -19.06 5.97 0.52
N PHE A 187 -17.90 5.39 0.86
CA PHE A 187 -16.62 6.02 0.54
C PHE A 187 -16.36 6.07 -0.96
N ALA A 188 -16.57 4.96 -1.67
CA ALA A 188 -16.40 4.89 -3.12
C ALA A 188 -17.35 5.83 -3.85
N LYS A 189 -18.64 5.87 -3.45
CA LYS A 189 -19.65 6.72 -4.08
C LYS A 189 -19.44 8.21 -3.82
N TYR A 190 -19.23 8.62 -2.57
CA TYR A 190 -19.29 10.04 -2.19
C TYR A 190 -17.94 10.72 -2.03
N ILE A 191 -16.88 9.97 -1.74
CA ILE A 191 -15.53 10.52 -1.55
C ILE A 191 -14.68 10.30 -2.78
N GLN A 192 -14.68 9.08 -3.33
CA GLN A 192 -13.93 8.78 -4.55
C GLN A 192 -14.68 9.16 -5.82
N GLN A 193 -16.00 9.39 -5.72
CA GLN A 193 -16.87 9.66 -6.88
C GLN A 193 -16.72 8.60 -7.96
N ASP A 194 -16.65 7.34 -7.52
CA ASP A 194 -16.49 6.19 -8.39
C ASP A 194 -17.67 6.09 -9.38
N ALA A 195 -17.34 6.05 -10.67
CA ALA A 195 -18.34 6.14 -11.73
C ALA A 195 -19.38 4.99 -11.65
N GLU A 196 -18.97 3.77 -11.31
CA GLU A 196 -19.87 2.62 -11.20
C GLU A 196 -20.79 2.79 -9.99
N MET A 197 -20.23 3.18 -8.83
CA MET A 197 -21.01 3.42 -7.61
C MET A 197 -22.02 4.56 -7.75
N LEU A 198 -21.69 5.58 -8.53
CA LEU A 198 -22.59 6.71 -8.79
C LEU A 198 -23.82 6.32 -9.61
N THR A 199 -23.75 5.24 -10.41
CA THR A 199 -24.92 4.75 -11.16
C THR A 199 -25.94 4.02 -10.31
N ALA A 200 -25.53 3.50 -9.15
CA ALA A 200 -26.43 2.82 -8.23
C ALA A 200 -27.19 3.84 -7.38
N SER A 201 -28.50 3.67 -7.22
CA SER A 201 -29.34 4.49 -6.35
C SER A 201 -29.20 4.13 -4.88
N SER A 202 -28.79 2.90 -4.57
CA SER A 202 -28.65 2.37 -3.22
C SER A 202 -27.51 1.35 -3.11
N ILE A 203 -27.09 1.04 -1.87
CA ILE A 203 -26.11 -0.02 -1.59
C ILE A 203 -26.57 -1.40 -2.10
N THR A 204 -27.87 -1.71 -1.98
CA THR A 204 -28.42 -3.00 -2.43
C THR A 204 -28.29 -3.11 -3.95
N GLU A 205 -28.67 -2.08 -4.68
CA GLU A 205 -28.50 -2.04 -6.14
C GLU A 205 -27.01 -2.11 -6.54
N ALA A 206 -26.13 -1.44 -5.79
CA ALA A 206 -24.70 -1.47 -6.05
C ALA A 206 -24.11 -2.88 -5.93
N LEU A 207 -24.49 -3.64 -4.90
CA LEU A 207 -24.04 -5.03 -4.69
C LEU A 207 -24.55 -5.98 -5.78
N GLU A 208 -25.76 -5.74 -6.29
CA GLU A 208 -26.32 -6.53 -7.39
C GLU A 208 -25.63 -6.27 -8.73
N LYS A 209 -25.40 -4.99 -9.07
CA LYS A 209 -24.94 -4.55 -10.40
C LYS A 209 -23.42 -4.47 -10.53
N VAL A 210 -22.72 -4.07 -9.47
CA VAL A 210 -21.27 -3.80 -9.55
C VAL A 210 -20.49 -5.01 -9.09
N ARG A 211 -19.71 -5.58 -10.01
CA ARG A 211 -18.86 -6.74 -9.74
C ARG A 211 -17.46 -6.27 -9.34
N ARG A 212 -17.22 -6.17 -8.03
CA ARG A 212 -15.92 -5.81 -7.46
C ARG A 212 -15.46 -6.83 -6.42
N PRO A 213 -14.19 -7.26 -6.44
CA PRO A 213 -13.64 -8.18 -5.45
C PRO A 213 -13.78 -7.69 -4.00
N GLU A 214 -13.78 -6.37 -3.78
CA GLU A 214 -13.93 -5.78 -2.45
C GLU A 214 -15.33 -5.95 -1.85
N PHE A 215 -16.33 -6.28 -2.67
CA PHE A 215 -17.70 -6.61 -2.24
C PHE A 215 -17.99 -8.11 -2.29
N ASP A 216 -17.01 -8.99 -2.53
CA ASP A 216 -17.21 -10.44 -2.55
C ASP A 216 -16.17 -11.15 -1.68
N ASN A 217 -16.58 -11.46 -0.45
CA ASN A 217 -15.78 -12.17 0.56
C ASN A 217 -14.31 -11.70 0.59
N TYR A 218 -14.12 -10.38 0.62
CA TYR A 218 -12.84 -9.72 0.42
C TYR A 218 -11.77 -10.17 1.43
N TYR A 219 -12.12 -10.34 2.71
CA TYR A 219 -11.14 -10.77 3.71
C TYR A 219 -10.67 -12.19 3.46
N THR A 220 -11.61 -13.10 3.16
CA THR A 220 -11.32 -14.48 2.82
C THR A 220 -10.43 -14.54 1.59
N ARG A 221 -10.79 -13.81 0.53
CA ARG A 221 -10.02 -13.70 -0.71
C ARG A 221 -8.60 -13.20 -0.45
N ALA A 222 -8.45 -12.07 0.21
CA ALA A 222 -7.17 -11.42 0.44
C ALA A 222 -6.24 -12.28 1.31
N ILE A 223 -6.76 -12.90 2.38
CA ILE A 223 -5.97 -13.71 3.32
C ILE A 223 -5.67 -15.10 2.76
N ALA A 224 -6.53 -15.67 1.91
CA ALA A 224 -6.26 -16.91 1.20
C ALA A 224 -5.24 -16.74 0.05
N GLY A 225 -4.97 -15.50 -0.37
CA GLY A 225 -4.13 -15.20 -1.53
C GLY A 225 -4.81 -15.51 -2.86
N LEU A 226 -6.14 -15.33 -2.94
CA LEU A 226 -6.92 -15.67 -4.12
C LEU A 226 -6.95 -14.51 -5.13
N ALA A 227 -6.74 -14.82 -6.41
CA ALA A 227 -6.85 -13.86 -7.51
C ALA A 227 -8.27 -13.27 -7.63
N ALA A 228 -8.39 -12.04 -8.12
CA ALA A 228 -9.63 -11.26 -8.13
C ALA A 228 -10.76 -11.92 -8.95
N GLU A 229 -10.38 -12.65 -10.00
CA GLU A 229 -11.27 -13.23 -11.01
C GLU A 229 -11.90 -14.56 -10.55
N LEU A 230 -11.32 -15.20 -9.55
CA LEU A 230 -11.75 -16.52 -9.09
C LEU A 230 -12.86 -16.41 -8.03
N PRO A 231 -13.87 -17.30 -8.03
CA PRO A 231 -14.90 -17.31 -7.01
C PRO A 231 -14.36 -17.77 -5.66
N VAL A 232 -14.82 -17.15 -4.57
CA VAL A 232 -14.47 -17.56 -3.21
C VAL A 232 -15.31 -18.78 -2.79
N THR A 233 -14.67 -19.77 -2.17
CA THR A 233 -15.30 -21.04 -1.74
C THR A 233 -14.98 -21.33 -0.27
N ASP A 234 -15.68 -22.29 0.34
CA ASP A 234 -15.39 -22.70 1.73
C ASP A 234 -13.95 -23.25 1.90
N GLU A 235 -13.33 -23.83 0.88
CA GLU A 235 -11.91 -24.22 0.90
C GLU A 235 -10.99 -23.00 1.07
N HIS A 236 -11.34 -21.86 0.46
CA HIS A 236 -10.59 -20.62 0.63
C HIS A 236 -10.75 -20.05 2.04
N LEU A 237 -11.90 -20.25 2.69
CA LEU A 237 -12.08 -19.89 4.10
C LEU A 237 -11.16 -20.73 4.99
N GLU A 238 -11.10 -22.04 4.78
CA GLU A 238 -10.20 -22.93 5.52
C GLU A 238 -8.73 -22.53 5.31
N LYS A 239 -8.34 -22.23 4.06
CA LYS A 239 -7.01 -21.72 3.73
C LYS A 239 -6.72 -20.38 4.43
N ALA A 240 -7.68 -19.45 4.45
CA ALA A 240 -7.50 -18.17 5.11
C ALA A 240 -7.30 -18.33 6.64
N ILE A 241 -8.07 -19.21 7.28
CA ILE A 241 -7.89 -19.56 8.70
C ILE A 241 -6.51 -20.18 8.93
N SER A 242 -6.13 -21.16 8.11
CA SER A 242 -4.80 -21.79 8.20
C SER A 242 -3.67 -20.77 8.06
N ASN A 243 -3.77 -19.83 7.11
CA ASN A 243 -2.79 -18.78 6.92
C ASN A 243 -2.70 -17.86 8.14
N ILE A 244 -3.84 -17.49 8.74
CA ILE A 244 -3.88 -16.69 9.98
C ILE A 244 -3.19 -17.43 11.14
N ASP A 245 -3.29 -18.75 11.19
CA ASP A 245 -2.70 -19.55 12.27
C ASP A 245 -1.20 -19.78 12.09
N SER A 246 -0.74 -19.94 10.86
CA SER A 246 0.68 -20.21 10.58
C SER A 246 1.53 -18.94 10.48
N HIS A 247 1.04 -17.89 9.83
CA HIS A 247 1.89 -16.78 9.37
C HIS A 247 1.50 -15.40 9.90
N PHE A 248 0.30 -15.23 10.46
CA PHE A 248 -0.11 -13.95 11.01
C PHE A 248 0.25 -13.85 12.49
N SER A 249 1.18 -12.94 12.80
CA SER A 249 1.49 -12.60 14.19
C SER A 249 0.42 -11.69 14.81
N PHE A 250 -0.41 -11.06 13.98
CA PHE A 250 -1.45 -10.14 14.45
C PHE A 250 -2.63 -10.02 13.48
N VAL A 251 -3.83 -10.10 14.04
CA VAL A 251 -5.06 -9.70 13.37
C VAL A 251 -5.85 -8.82 14.32
N GLY A 252 -5.90 -7.52 14.04
CA GLY A 252 -6.60 -6.53 14.86
C GLY A 252 -8.08 -6.36 14.49
N LEU A 253 -8.80 -5.63 15.34
CA LEU A 253 -10.20 -5.28 15.14
C LEU A 253 -10.34 -3.75 15.06
N ALA A 254 -10.96 -3.26 13.98
CA ALA A 254 -11.22 -1.84 13.77
C ALA A 254 -12.16 -1.26 14.84
N GLU A 255 -13.04 -2.09 15.42
CA GLU A 255 -13.94 -1.74 16.53
C GLU A 255 -13.20 -1.59 17.87
N ARG A 256 -11.95 -2.06 17.95
CA ARG A 256 -11.09 -2.00 19.14
C ARG A 256 -9.77 -1.33 18.78
N PRO A 257 -9.77 -0.05 18.35
CA PRO A 257 -8.59 0.60 17.79
C PRO A 257 -7.49 0.81 18.84
N ARG A 258 -7.84 1.07 20.11
CA ARG A 258 -6.88 1.26 21.19
C ARG A 258 -6.16 -0.04 21.55
N GLU A 259 -6.91 -1.12 21.70
CA GLU A 259 -6.39 -2.45 22.00
C GLU A 259 -5.56 -2.98 20.82
N SER A 260 -6.04 -2.77 19.59
CA SER A 260 -5.30 -3.12 18.37
C SER A 260 -3.99 -2.36 18.27
N LEU A 261 -3.99 -1.03 18.46
CA LEU A 261 -2.77 -0.20 18.39
C LEU A 261 -1.78 -0.54 19.51
N LYS A 262 -2.26 -0.83 20.73
CA LYS A 262 -1.40 -1.26 21.83
C LYS A 262 -0.67 -2.56 21.50
N ARG A 263 -1.37 -3.57 20.98
CA ARG A 263 -0.76 -4.85 20.59
C ARG A 263 0.19 -4.68 19.42
N PHE A 264 -0.20 -3.87 18.43
CA PHE A 264 0.66 -3.53 17.30
C PHE A 264 1.95 -2.84 17.77
N SER A 265 1.86 -1.90 18.73
CA SER A 265 3.03 -1.26 19.36
C SER A 265 3.98 -2.27 20.00
N CYS A 266 3.44 -3.26 20.74
CA CYS A 266 4.25 -4.33 21.35
C CYS A 266 5.02 -5.14 20.30
N ILE A 267 4.37 -5.53 19.20
CA ILE A 267 4.99 -6.32 18.12
C ILE A 267 6.13 -5.56 17.43
N PHE A 268 5.98 -4.24 17.31
CA PHE A 268 7.00 -3.39 16.72
C PHE A 268 8.07 -2.96 17.73
N GLY A 269 7.85 -3.13 19.03
CA GLY A 269 8.72 -2.59 20.08
C GLY A 269 8.79 -1.05 20.05
N LEU A 270 7.77 -0.38 19.52
CA LEU A 270 7.72 1.06 19.32
C LEU A 270 6.45 1.65 19.93
N PRO A 271 6.51 2.84 20.54
CA PRO A 271 5.33 3.50 21.08
C PRO A 271 4.53 4.14 19.93
N LEU A 272 3.62 3.38 19.32
CA LEU A 272 2.76 3.89 18.25
C LEU A 272 1.58 4.63 18.87
N SER A 273 1.40 5.90 18.52
CA SER A 273 0.42 6.78 19.18
C SER A 273 -0.61 7.39 18.26
N TYR A 274 -0.33 7.47 16.95
CA TYR A 274 -1.27 8.09 16.02
C TYR A 274 -2.60 7.33 15.96
N MET A 275 -3.68 8.04 16.29
CA MET A 275 -5.03 7.56 16.12
C MET A 275 -5.92 8.70 15.64
N LYS A 276 -6.48 8.53 14.44
CA LYS A 276 -7.52 9.41 13.91
C LYS A 276 -8.69 8.58 13.44
N GLU A 277 -9.90 8.95 13.86
CA GLU A 277 -11.12 8.39 13.30
C GLU A 277 -11.49 9.17 12.05
N ASN A 278 -11.46 8.50 10.90
CA ASN A 278 -11.97 9.05 9.66
C ASN A 278 -13.43 8.63 9.53
N VAL A 279 -14.33 9.53 9.94
CA VAL A 279 -15.77 9.34 9.77
C VAL A 279 -16.13 9.78 8.35
N THR A 280 -16.67 8.87 7.53
CA THR A 280 -17.30 9.27 6.27
C THR A 280 -18.44 10.24 6.62
N PRO A 281 -18.53 11.42 5.98
CA PRO A 281 -19.55 12.43 6.27
C PRO A 281 -20.95 11.82 6.38
N ASP A 282 -21.81 12.44 7.17
CA ASP A 282 -23.20 12.02 7.21
C ASP A 282 -23.85 12.35 5.87
N ILE A 283 -24.50 11.36 5.27
CA ILE A 283 -24.98 11.43 3.90
C ILE A 283 -26.46 11.08 3.90
N VAL A 284 -27.25 11.93 3.25
CA VAL A 284 -28.71 11.81 3.12
C VAL A 284 -29.15 10.40 2.74
N GLU A 285 -28.46 9.74 1.79
CA GLU A 285 -28.80 8.36 1.39
C GLU A 285 -28.83 7.39 2.57
N ARG A 286 -27.92 7.52 3.55
CA ARG A 286 -27.85 6.63 4.71
C ARG A 286 -29.12 6.68 5.57
N GLU A 287 -29.81 7.83 5.61
CA GLU A 287 -31.06 7.99 6.35
C GLU A 287 -32.23 7.23 5.70
N PHE A 288 -32.15 6.98 4.39
CA PHE A 288 -33.19 6.30 3.61
C PHE A 288 -32.88 4.83 3.33
N VAL A 289 -31.72 4.32 3.75
CA VAL A 289 -31.38 2.90 3.62
C VAL A 289 -32.20 2.08 4.62
N ASP A 290 -33.00 1.13 4.13
CA ASP A 290 -33.60 0.09 4.97
C ASP A 290 -32.49 -0.84 5.50
N PRO A 291 -32.21 -0.85 6.82
CA PRO A 291 -31.13 -1.65 7.37
C PRO A 291 -31.35 -3.16 7.20
N MET A 292 -32.61 -3.63 7.18
CA MET A 292 -32.89 -5.06 7.00
C MET A 292 -32.58 -5.50 5.58
N GLN A 293 -33.06 -4.75 4.59
CA GLN A 293 -32.80 -5.03 3.18
C GLN A 293 -31.30 -4.94 2.86
N ALA A 294 -30.62 -3.89 3.33
CA ALA A 294 -29.19 -3.72 3.13
C ALA A 294 -28.38 -4.85 3.77
N ASN A 295 -28.68 -5.22 5.03
CA ASN A 295 -27.99 -6.31 5.70
C ASN A 295 -28.24 -7.66 5.04
N GLN A 296 -29.44 -7.91 4.52
CA GLN A 296 -29.70 -9.13 3.76
C GLN A 296 -28.84 -9.19 2.50
N ALA A 297 -28.83 -8.12 1.70
CA ALA A 297 -28.00 -8.03 0.48
C ALA A 297 -26.50 -8.20 0.81
N ILE A 298 -25.99 -7.50 1.81
CA ILE A 298 -24.59 -7.62 2.23
C ILE A 298 -24.27 -9.06 2.62
N ARG A 299 -25.13 -9.71 3.42
CA ARG A 299 -24.88 -11.06 3.95
C ARG A 299 -24.61 -12.09 2.85
N GLU A 300 -25.32 -12.00 1.73
CA GLU A 300 -25.16 -12.92 0.60
C GLU A 300 -23.76 -12.84 -0.01
N HIS A 301 -23.20 -11.63 -0.02
CA HIS A 301 -21.90 -11.29 -0.58
C HIS A 301 -20.71 -11.54 0.37
N VAL A 302 -20.93 -11.55 1.69
CA VAL A 302 -19.85 -11.66 2.69
C VAL A 302 -20.00 -12.87 3.63
N ARG A 303 -20.71 -13.91 3.22
CA ARG A 303 -21.02 -15.08 4.08
C ARG A 303 -19.76 -15.74 4.68
N LEU A 304 -18.67 -15.82 3.91
CA LEU A 304 -17.42 -16.45 4.35
C LEU A 304 -16.61 -15.48 5.21
N ASP A 305 -16.62 -14.20 4.87
CA ASP A 305 -16.00 -13.16 5.70
C ASP A 305 -16.66 -13.07 7.08
N LEU A 306 -17.96 -13.32 7.20
CA LEU A 306 -18.64 -13.41 8.49
C LEU A 306 -18.10 -14.56 9.34
N LYS A 307 -17.91 -15.75 8.74
CA LYS A 307 -17.30 -16.90 9.44
C LYS A 307 -15.86 -16.61 9.83
N LEU A 308 -15.06 -16.04 8.91
CA LEU A 308 -13.67 -15.66 9.16
C LEU A 308 -13.55 -14.59 10.25
N TYR A 309 -14.41 -13.57 10.22
CA TYR A 309 -14.42 -12.50 11.21
C TYR A 309 -14.80 -13.03 12.60
N GLN A 310 -15.77 -13.94 12.71
CA GLN A 310 -16.09 -14.62 13.98
C GLN A 310 -14.89 -15.40 14.53
N TYR A 311 -14.13 -16.07 13.65
CA TYR A 311 -12.88 -16.74 14.04
C TYR A 311 -11.86 -15.73 14.58
N VAL A 312 -11.64 -14.64 13.84
CA VAL A 312 -10.69 -13.58 14.21
C VAL A 312 -11.06 -12.90 15.52
N VAL A 313 -12.35 -12.62 15.77
CA VAL A 313 -12.80 -12.02 17.04
C VAL A 313 -12.48 -12.94 18.21
N LYS A 314 -12.73 -14.26 18.09
CA LYS A 314 -12.36 -15.23 19.12
C LYS A 314 -10.85 -15.25 19.34
N LYS A 315 -10.06 -15.31 18.26
CA LYS A 315 -8.60 -15.30 18.31
C LYS A 315 -8.07 -14.03 18.97
N PHE A 316 -8.63 -12.87 18.64
CA PHE A 316 -8.25 -11.58 19.20
C PHE A 316 -8.40 -11.56 20.73
N TRP A 317 -9.52 -12.03 21.28
CA TRP A 317 -9.71 -12.03 22.73
C TRP A 317 -8.93 -13.14 23.45
N ASN A 318 -8.56 -14.21 22.74
CA ASN A 318 -7.76 -15.31 23.30
C ASN A 318 -6.23 -15.09 23.20
N MET A 319 -5.75 -14.06 22.50
CA MET A 319 -4.32 -13.72 22.49
C MET A 319 -3.90 -13.24 23.87
N GLU A 320 -3.09 -14.06 24.56
CA GLU A 320 -2.35 -13.62 25.74
C GLU A 320 -1.32 -12.55 25.33
N ILE A 321 -1.23 -11.49 26.14
CA ILE A 321 -0.19 -10.49 25.98
C ILE A 321 1.07 -11.10 26.57
N GLY A 322 1.88 -11.73 25.71
CA GLY A 322 3.26 -12.08 26.02
C GLY A 322 4.13 -10.84 26.18
#